data_AF-A0A932YHU4-F1
#
_entry.id   AF-A0A932YHU4-F1
#
_cell.length_a   1.000
_cell.length_b   1.000
_cell.length_c   1.000
_cell.angle_alpha   90.00
_cell.angle_beta   90.00
_cell.angle_gamma   90.00
#
_symmetry.space_group_name_H-M   'P 1'
#
loop_
_entity.id
_entity.type
_entity.pdbx_description
1 polymer ?
#
loop_
_entity_poly.entity_id
_entity_poly.type
_entity_poly.pdbx_seq_one_letter_code
_entity_poly.pdbx_strand_id
1 'polypeptide(L)'
;MSNNKKKRAVIFNVEGAVERGNKKGKELGFPTANIPCDSSIPGGIYAGEAVWNGNIYQAALYKEDKKDIVEAHLLDFSGDLYGEKLAVLAHKKVRDVRMFAEREELIAAILKDIADIRKLCSRE
;
A
#
# COMPACT_ATOMS: atom_id res chain seq x y z
N MET A 1 -17.35 -0.36 28.61
CA MET A 1 -17.20 -1.24 27.43
C MET A 1 -15.93 -0.85 26.70
N SER A 2 -14.78 -1.38 27.12
CA SER A 2 -13.49 -1.07 26.50
C SER A 2 -13.30 -1.96 25.28
N ASN A 3 -13.59 -1.42 24.10
CA ASN A 3 -13.18 -2.03 22.83
C ASN A 3 -11.65 -1.89 22.71
N ASN A 4 -10.93 -2.80 23.36
CA ASN A 4 -9.47 -2.88 23.26
C ASN A 4 -9.12 -3.58 21.94
N LYS A 5 -9.40 -2.91 20.80
CA LYS A 5 -8.82 -3.31 19.51
C LYS A 5 -7.30 -3.23 19.70
N LYS A 6 -6.60 -4.36 19.71
CA LYS A 6 -5.13 -4.39 19.79
C LYS A 6 -4.58 -3.46 18.71
N LYS A 7 -3.95 -2.35 19.12
CA LYS A 7 -3.34 -1.40 18.20
C LYS A 7 -2.22 -2.14 17.45
N ARG A 8 -2.37 -2.35 16.15
CA ARG A 8 -1.34 -3.00 15.33
C ARG A 8 -0.08 -2.13 15.35
N ALA A 9 1.07 -2.76 15.54
CA ALA A 9 2.35 -2.05 15.44
C ALA A 9 2.45 -1.39 14.05
N VAL A 10 3.00 -0.18 14.02
CA VAL A 10 3.18 0.60 12.79
C VAL A 10 4.68 0.62 12.49
N ILE A 11 5.06 0.10 11.33
CA ILE A 11 6.44 0.13 10.82
C ILE A 11 6.77 1.55 10.34
N PHE A 12 5.86 2.15 9.56
CA PHE A 12 5.93 3.54 9.16
C PHE A 12 4.51 4.08 8.91
N ASN A 13 4.37 5.39 9.00
CA ASN A 13 3.18 6.14 8.63
C ASN A 13 3.60 7.31 7.76
N VAL A 14 2.91 7.51 6.63
CA VAL A 14 3.14 8.64 5.74
C VAL A 14 1.81 9.28 5.39
N GLU A 15 1.80 10.59 5.24
CA GLU A 15 0.61 11.36 4.91
C GLU A 15 0.99 12.45 3.91
N GLY A 16 0.20 12.60 2.86
CA GLY A 16 0.47 13.60 1.82
C GLY A 16 -0.67 13.73 0.83
N ALA A 17 -0.57 14.74 -0.03
CA ALA A 17 -1.45 14.84 -1.19
C ALA A 17 -1.04 13.76 -2.21
N VAL A 18 -2.02 13.04 -2.76
CA VAL A 18 -1.74 11.99 -3.73
C VAL A 18 -1.26 12.59 -5.05
N GLU A 19 -0.07 12.17 -5.47
CA GLU A 19 0.57 12.65 -6.69
C GLU A 19 0.26 11.77 -7.90
N ARG A 20 0.49 12.34 -9.08
CA ARG A 20 0.40 11.58 -10.34
C ARG A 20 1.70 10.83 -10.59
N GLY A 21 1.61 9.50 -10.63
CA GLY A 21 2.70 8.63 -11.06
C GLY A 21 2.64 8.23 -12.53
N ASN A 22 3.50 7.27 -12.89
CA ASN A 22 3.60 6.69 -14.24
C ASN A 22 2.44 5.75 -14.61
N LYS A 23 1.42 5.59 -13.74
CA LYS A 23 0.22 4.76 -13.95
C LYS A 23 0.46 3.28 -14.29
N LYS A 24 1.69 2.77 -14.09
CA LYS A 24 2.05 1.36 -14.34
C LYS A 24 1.16 0.37 -13.59
N GLY A 25 0.86 0.64 -12.32
CA GLY A 25 -0.07 -0.19 -11.54
C GLY A 25 -1.44 -0.27 -12.20
N LYS A 26 -1.99 0.86 -12.66
CA LYS A 26 -3.28 0.92 -13.34
C LYS A 26 -3.31 0.10 -14.64
N GLU A 27 -2.23 0.14 -15.43
CA GLU A 27 -2.10 -0.67 -16.66
C GLU A 27 -2.01 -2.19 -16.39
N LEU A 28 -1.60 -2.57 -15.18
CA LEU A 28 -1.58 -3.96 -14.70
C LEU A 28 -2.88 -4.37 -14.00
N GLY A 29 -3.84 -3.46 -13.83
CA GLY A 29 -5.10 -3.70 -13.12
C GLY A 29 -5.06 -3.39 -11.61
N PHE A 30 -3.97 -2.81 -11.12
CA PHE A 30 -3.73 -2.49 -9.70
C PHE A 30 -3.44 -0.98 -9.54
N PRO A 31 -4.44 -0.09 -9.67
CA PRO A 31 -4.23 1.35 -9.57
C PRO A 31 -3.63 1.71 -8.21
N THR A 32 -2.61 2.58 -8.21
CA THR A 32 -1.91 3.05 -7.02
C THR A 32 -2.08 4.55 -6.82
N ALA A 33 -2.19 4.95 -5.56
CA ALA A 33 -2.01 6.33 -5.11
C ALA A 33 -0.54 6.52 -4.72
N ASN A 34 0.10 7.59 -5.19
CA ASN A 34 1.49 7.90 -4.86
C ASN A 34 1.52 8.93 -3.74
N ILE A 35 2.12 8.59 -2.61
CA ILE A 35 2.19 9.46 -1.43
C ILE A 35 3.66 9.80 -1.16
N PRO A 36 4.05 11.08 -1.17
CA PRO A 36 5.40 11.50 -0.83
C PRO A 36 5.81 11.04 0.57
N CYS A 37 7.07 10.65 0.71
CA CYS A 37 7.62 10.14 1.97
C CYS A 37 9.13 10.41 2.09
N ASP A 38 9.67 10.13 3.26
CA ASP A 38 11.12 10.13 3.47
C ASP A 38 11.78 8.95 2.70
N SER A 39 12.91 9.22 2.06
CA SER A 39 13.64 8.23 1.27
C SER A 39 14.34 7.15 2.12
N SER A 40 14.48 7.38 3.42
CA SER A 40 15.00 6.42 4.41
C SER A 40 14.03 5.27 4.72
N ILE A 41 12.75 5.38 4.35
CA ILE A 41 11.81 4.27 4.53
C ILE A 41 12.27 3.07 3.68
N PRO A 42 12.46 1.89 4.30
CA PRO A 42 13.01 0.73 3.61
C PRO A 42 12.08 0.21 2.52
N GLY A 43 12.67 -0.24 1.42
CA GLY A 43 11.96 -0.86 0.33
C GLY A 43 11.26 -2.15 0.72
N GLY A 44 10.12 -2.42 0.08
CA GLY A 44 9.37 -3.66 0.25
C GLY A 44 7.92 -3.56 -0.18
N ILE A 45 7.24 -4.70 -0.05
CA ILE A 45 5.79 -4.81 -0.06
C ILE A 45 5.30 -4.91 1.38
N TYR A 46 4.34 -4.09 1.75
CA TYR A 46 3.77 -4.04 3.09
C TYR A 46 2.26 -4.21 3.06
N ALA A 47 1.75 -4.92 4.06
CA ALA A 47 0.34 -4.93 4.42
C ALA A 47 0.07 -3.72 5.32
N GLY A 48 -0.93 -2.93 4.97
CA GLY A 48 -1.23 -1.70 5.68
C GLY A 48 -2.68 -1.26 5.54
N GLU A 49 -2.91 -0.04 6.00
CA GLU A 49 -4.19 0.65 5.92
C GLU A 49 -3.99 2.00 5.23
N ALA A 50 -4.97 2.43 4.45
CA ALA A 50 -5.07 3.77 3.90
C ALA A 50 -6.27 4.48 4.53
N VAL A 51 -6.06 5.71 5.00
CA VAL A 51 -7.07 6.52 5.66
C VAL A 51 -7.39 7.72 4.79
N TRP A 52 -8.65 7.79 4.34
CA TRP A 52 -9.15 8.85 3.47
C TRP A 52 -10.54 9.29 3.93
N ASN A 53 -10.71 10.59 4.22
CA ASN A 53 -11.99 11.18 4.63
C ASN A 53 -12.69 10.40 5.76
N GLY A 54 -11.93 9.95 6.76
CA GLY A 54 -12.42 9.16 7.90
C GLY A 54 -12.69 7.69 7.62
N ASN A 55 -12.58 7.24 6.36
CA ASN A 55 -12.70 5.84 5.98
C ASN A 55 -11.34 5.15 6.01
N ILE A 56 -11.35 3.87 6.36
CA ILE A 56 -10.15 3.04 6.42
C ILE A 56 -10.28 1.92 5.38
N TYR A 57 -9.29 1.82 4.51
CA TYR A 57 -9.18 0.78 3.49
C TYR A 57 -7.96 -0.10 3.79
N GLN A 58 -8.09 -1.41 3.58
CA GLN A 58 -6.90 -2.26 3.51
C GLN A 58 -6.06 -1.84 2.30
N ALA A 59 -4.73 -1.87 2.43
CA ALA A 59 -3.85 -1.43 1.37
C ALA A 59 -2.65 -2.36 1.20
N ALA A 60 -2.29 -2.60 -0.06
CA ALA A 60 -0.97 -3.08 -0.44
C ALA A 60 -0.08 -1.88 -0.69
N LEU A 61 1.00 -1.76 0.09
CA LEU A 61 1.95 -0.65 -0.02
C LEU A 61 3.23 -1.15 -0.66
N TYR A 62 3.65 -0.50 -1.74
CA TYR A 62 4.93 -0.70 -2.39
C TYR A 62 5.85 0.49 -2.09
N LYS A 63 7.07 0.18 -1.65
CA LYS A 63 8.14 1.15 -1.47
C LYS A 63 9.39 0.66 -2.20
N GLU A 64 9.93 1.49 -3.06
CA GLU A 64 11.26 1.27 -3.65
C GLU A 64 12.33 1.92 -2.76
N ASP A 65 13.49 1.30 -2.63
CA ASP A 65 14.60 1.85 -1.84
C ASP A 65 15.06 3.21 -2.39
N LYS A 66 15.39 4.13 -1.49
CA LYS A 66 15.88 5.49 -1.79
C LYS A 66 14.94 6.39 -2.58
N LYS A 67 13.76 5.91 -2.97
CA LYS A 67 12.67 6.74 -3.50
C LYS A 67 11.92 7.44 -2.37
N ASP A 68 11.37 8.60 -2.66
CA ASP A 68 10.60 9.46 -1.77
C ASP A 68 9.08 9.31 -1.99
N ILE A 69 8.65 8.13 -2.46
CA ILE A 69 7.24 7.82 -2.73
C ILE A 69 6.92 6.44 -2.16
N VAL A 70 5.77 6.34 -1.49
CA VAL A 70 5.06 5.08 -1.25
C VAL A 70 3.91 4.98 -2.25
N GLU A 71 3.80 3.86 -2.95
CA GLU A 71 2.65 3.55 -3.80
C GLU A 71 1.65 2.69 -3.01
N ALA A 72 0.40 3.15 -2.88
CA ALA A 72 -0.65 2.45 -2.17
C ALA A 72 -1.74 1.98 -3.12
N HIS A 73 -1.93 0.67 -3.20
CA HIS A 73 -3.11 0.07 -3.83
C HIS A 73 -4.16 -0.19 -2.75
N LEU A 74 -5.23 0.62 -2.74
CA LEU A 74 -6.35 0.46 -1.82
C LEU A 74 -7.24 -0.69 -2.29
N LEU A 75 -7.40 -1.71 -1.45
CA LEU A 75 -8.23 -2.86 -1.74
C LEU A 75 -9.71 -2.45 -1.69
N ASP A 76 -10.48 -2.93 -2.66
CA ASP A 76 -11.93 -2.70 -2.79
C ASP A 76 -12.33 -1.23 -2.97
N PHE A 77 -11.37 -0.32 -3.15
CA PHE A 77 -11.62 1.08 -3.45
C PHE A 77 -11.78 1.30 -4.96
N SER A 78 -12.72 2.16 -5.31
CA SER A 78 -12.86 2.69 -6.67
C SER A 78 -13.08 4.20 -6.59
N GLY A 79 -12.35 4.95 -7.41
CA GLY A 79 -12.40 6.42 -7.39
C GLY A 79 -11.09 7.04 -7.86
N ASP A 80 -11.05 8.37 -7.84
CA ASP A 80 -9.85 9.17 -8.06
C ASP A 80 -9.45 9.82 -6.75
N LEU A 81 -8.17 9.75 -6.41
CA LEU A 81 -7.58 10.34 -5.22
C LEU A 81 -6.59 11.45 -5.55
N TYR A 82 -6.33 11.78 -6.82
CA TYR A 82 -5.32 12.79 -7.16
C TYR A 82 -5.59 14.13 -6.49
N GLY A 83 -4.58 14.66 -5.80
CA GLY A 83 -4.66 15.90 -5.03
C GLY A 83 -5.31 15.76 -3.65
N GLU A 84 -5.99 14.64 -3.38
CA GLU A 84 -6.59 14.38 -2.07
C GLU A 84 -5.52 14.05 -1.03
N LYS A 85 -5.79 14.42 0.22
CA LYS A 85 -4.95 14.07 1.35
C LYS A 85 -5.22 12.63 1.77
N LEU A 86 -4.18 11.79 1.73
CA LEU A 86 -4.24 10.39 2.09
C LEU A 86 -3.14 10.06 3.12
N ALA A 87 -3.50 9.34 4.17
CA ALA A 87 -2.52 8.76 5.09
C ALA A 87 -2.44 7.24 4.86
N VAL A 88 -1.23 6.66 4.94
CA VAL A 88 -1.04 5.21 4.88
C VAL A 88 -0.16 4.72 6.02
N LEU A 89 -0.58 3.62 6.65
CA LEU A 89 0.07 2.99 7.77
C LEU A 89 0.51 1.59 7.38
N ALA A 90 1.81 1.31 7.44
CA ALA A 90 2.34 -0.02 7.21
C ALA A 90 2.40 -0.81 8.53
N HIS A 91 1.81 -2.00 8.57
CA HIS A 91 1.77 -2.84 9.77
C HIS A 91 2.68 -4.05 9.69
N LYS A 92 2.90 -4.59 8.49
CA LYS A 92 3.70 -5.79 8.30
C LYS A 92 4.38 -5.78 6.95
N LYS A 93 5.68 -6.12 6.91
CA LYS A 93 6.38 -6.41 5.66
C LYS A 93 5.95 -7.79 5.14
N VAL A 94 5.46 -7.83 3.90
CA VAL A 94 5.05 -9.06 3.20
C VAL A 94 6.27 -9.70 2.54
N ARG A 95 7.08 -8.89 1.84
CA ARG A 95 8.33 -9.31 1.19
C ARG A 95 9.19 -8.12 0.78
N ASP A 96 10.43 -8.38 0.41
CA ASP A 96 11.29 -7.40 -0.26
C ASP A 96 10.86 -7.13 -1.71
N VAL A 97 11.33 -6.01 -2.26
CA VAL A 97 11.22 -5.71 -3.68
C VAL A 97 12.06 -6.71 -4.47
N ARG A 98 11.51 -7.20 -5.59
CA ARG A 98 12.23 -8.05 -6.52
C ARG A 98 11.81 -7.73 -7.95
N MET A 99 12.73 -7.96 -8.89
CA MET A 99 12.46 -7.86 -10.32
C MET A 99 11.80 -9.15 -10.83
N PHE A 100 11.05 -9.03 -11.91
CA PHE A 100 10.42 -10.13 -12.62
C PHE A 100 10.84 -10.07 -14.07
N ALA A 101 11.08 -11.23 -14.69
CA ALA A 101 11.48 -11.29 -16.09
C ALA A 101 10.26 -11.05 -17.00
N GLU A 102 9.12 -11.64 -16.62
CA GLU A 102 7.90 -11.60 -17.42
C GLU A 102 6.77 -10.84 -16.72
N ARG A 103 5.88 -10.24 -17.52
CA ARG A 103 4.74 -9.47 -17.02
C ARG A 103 3.79 -10.34 -16.21
N GLU A 104 3.57 -11.58 -16.64
CA GLU A 104 2.67 -12.54 -16.03
C GLU A 104 3.16 -12.95 -14.64
N GLU A 105 4.47 -13.08 -14.45
CA GLU A 105 5.08 -13.37 -13.14
C GLU A 105 4.88 -12.22 -12.16
N LEU A 106 5.04 -10.98 -12.64
CA LEU A 106 4.77 -9.78 -11.84
C LEU A 106 3.30 -9.74 -11.40
N ILE A 107 2.36 -9.96 -12.33
CA ILE A 107 0.92 -9.97 -12.03
C ILE A 107 0.60 -11.07 -11.01
N ALA A 108 1.10 -12.29 -11.22
CA ALA A 108 0.89 -13.40 -10.31
C ALA A 108 1.42 -13.11 -8.90
N ALA A 109 2.57 -12.44 -8.79
CA ALA A 109 3.11 -12.03 -7.50
C ALA A 109 2.24 -10.96 -6.83
N ILE A 110 1.77 -9.94 -7.56
CA ILE A 110 0.88 -8.91 -7.01
C ILE A 110 -0.42 -9.54 -6.50
N LEU A 111 -1.03 -10.44 -7.28
CA LEU A 111 -2.24 -11.15 -6.87
C LEU A 111 -2.04 -11.97 -5.59
N LYS A 112 -0.90 -12.67 -5.50
CA LYS A 112 -0.52 -13.41 -4.30
C LYS A 112 -0.34 -12.48 -3.11
N ASP A 113 0.35 -11.37 -3.28
CA ASP A 113 0.58 -10.38 -2.21
C ASP A 113 -0.75 -9.82 -1.70
N ILE A 114 -1.68 -9.46 -2.60
CA ILE A 114 -3.02 -8.99 -2.24
C ILE A 114 -3.80 -10.07 -1.48
N ALA A 115 -3.75 -11.32 -1.94
CA ALA A 115 -4.42 -12.43 -1.26
C ALA A 115 -3.85 -12.68 0.15
N ASP A 116 -2.54 -12.56 0.32
CA ASP A 116 -1.87 -12.69 1.61
C ASP A 116 -2.22 -11.51 2.53
N ILE A 117 -2.27 -10.28 2.01
CA ILE A 117 -2.69 -9.07 2.74
C ILE A 117 -4.12 -9.19 3.25
N ARG A 118 -5.05 -9.66 2.41
CA ARG A 118 -6.44 -9.92 2.82
C ARG A 118 -6.51 -10.89 4.00
N LYS A 119 -5.74 -11.99 3.93
CA LYS A 119 -5.68 -12.99 5.02
C LYS A 119 -5.08 -12.45 6.31
N LEU A 120 -4.09 -11.55 6.20
CA LEU A 120 -3.48 -10.90 7.36
C LEU A 120 -4.48 -10.00 8.08
N CYS A 121 -5.37 -9.36 7.33
CA CYS A 121 -6.37 -8.47 7.90
C CYS A 121 -7.69 -9.17 8.29
N SER A 122 -7.99 -10.34 7.74
CA SER A 122 -9.19 -11.14 8.08
C SER A 122 -9.00 -12.05 9.30
N ARG A 123 -7.78 -12.22 9.79
CA ARG A 123 -7.49 -12.95 11.03
C ARG A 123 -7.62 -12.01 12.23
N GLU A 124 -8.84 -11.54 12.47
CA GLU A 124 -9.27 -10.81 13.68
C GLU A 124 -10.68 -11.22 14.08
#